data_AF-A0A655QWG4-F1
#
_entry.id   AF-A0A655QWG4-F1
#
_cell.length_a   1.000
_cell.length_b   1.000
_cell.length_c   1.000
_cell.angle_alpha   90.00
_cell.angle_beta   90.00
_cell.angle_gamma   90.00
#
_symmetry.space_group_name_H-M   'P 1'
#
loop_
_entity.id
_entity.type
_entity.pdbx_description
1 polymer ?
#
loop_
_entity_poly.entity_id
_entity_poly.type
_entity_poly.pdbx_seq_one_letter_code
_entity_poly.pdbx_strand_id
1 'polypeptide(L)'
;MSEDEFYWRELFGMQVVTTNGYDLGVVTDMMETGSNDVLVVKANLKDAFGQKERLIPFLEEQVIKVVDRQAQRIEVDWDPAF
;
A
#
# COMPACT_ATOMS: atom_id res chain seq x y z
N MET A 1 8.60 18.45 -11.79
CA MET A 1 8.26 17.41 -10.80
C MET A 1 6.89 17.79 -10.30
N SER A 2 5.86 17.11 -10.79
CA SER A 2 4.49 17.31 -10.31
C SER A 2 4.42 16.86 -8.85
N GLU A 3 3.53 17.45 -8.05
CA GLU A 3 3.39 17.11 -6.62
C GLU A 3 3.09 15.62 -6.40
N ASP A 4 2.38 14.99 -7.35
CA ASP A 4 2.04 13.57 -7.36
C ASP A 4 3.28 12.65 -7.39
N GLU A 5 4.27 12.97 -8.23
CA GLU A 5 5.49 12.15 -8.38
C GLU A 5 6.36 12.20 -7.11
N PHE A 6 6.33 13.34 -6.40
CA PHE A 6 7.00 13.48 -5.11
C PHE A 6 6.32 12.63 -4.04
N TYR A 7 4.99 12.65 -4.02
CA TYR A 7 4.19 11.90 -3.06
C TYR A 7 4.41 10.39 -3.21
N TRP A 8 4.43 9.87 -4.44
CA TRP A 8 4.65 8.44 -4.69
C TRP A 8 5.99 7.94 -4.15
N ARG A 9 7.07 8.69 -4.41
CA ARG A 9 8.41 8.32 -3.94
C ARG A 9 8.51 8.20 -2.42
N GLU A 10 7.70 8.95 -1.68
CA GLU A 10 7.64 8.84 -0.22
C GLU A 10 6.97 7.54 0.25
N LEU A 11 6.09 6.95 -0.57
CA LEU A 11 5.36 5.72 -0.24
C LEU A 11 6.21 4.46 -0.49
N PHE A 12 7.16 4.52 -1.42
CA PHE A 12 8.04 3.39 -1.72
C PHE A 12 8.81 2.93 -0.48
N GLY A 13 8.73 1.63 -0.19
CA GLY A 13 9.37 1.03 0.98
C GLY A 13 8.59 1.18 2.28
N MET A 14 7.45 1.91 2.29
CA MET A 14 6.58 1.95 3.47
C MET A 14 5.91 0.60 3.69
N GLN A 15 5.73 0.26 4.96
CA GLN A 15 5.02 -0.93 5.41
C GLN A 15 3.52 -0.71 5.28
N VAL A 16 2.80 -1.64 4.67
CA VAL A 16 1.35 -1.57 4.51
C VAL A 16 0.70 -2.52 5.51
N VAL A 17 -0.13 -1.97 6.38
CA VAL A 17 -0.85 -2.73 7.41
C VAL A 17 -2.34 -2.50 7.28
N THR A 18 -3.14 -3.50 7.64
CA THR A 18 -4.59 -3.31 7.70
C THR A 18 -5.02 -2.57 8.96
N THR A 19 -6.24 -2.02 8.95
CA THR A 19 -6.95 -1.50 10.14
C THR A 19 -7.03 -2.52 11.29
N ASN A 20 -6.94 -3.82 10.98
CA ASN A 20 -6.89 -4.91 11.96
C ASN A 20 -5.45 -5.25 12.43
N GLY A 21 -4.44 -4.51 11.97
CA GLY A 21 -3.03 -4.70 12.32
C GLY A 21 -2.33 -5.83 11.56
N TYR A 22 -2.93 -6.37 10.48
CA TYR A 22 -2.28 -7.40 9.66
C TYR A 22 -1.25 -6.76 8.73
N ASP A 23 -0.04 -7.30 8.72
CA ASP A 23 1.04 -6.82 7.85
C ASP A 23 0.90 -7.39 6.43
N LEU A 24 0.45 -6.55 5.51
CA LEU A 24 0.27 -6.92 4.10
C LEU A 24 1.61 -6.98 3.35
N GLY A 25 2.63 -6.29 3.85
CA GLY A 25 3.96 -6.25 3.26
C GLY A 25 4.47 -4.83 3.05
N VAL A 26 5.23 -4.62 1.98
CA VAL A 26 5.87 -3.32 1.70
C VAL A 26 5.55 -2.82 0.30
N VAL A 27 5.38 -1.52 0.15
CA VAL A 27 5.19 -0.90 -1.17
C VAL A 27 6.47 -1.05 -1.97
N THR A 28 6.37 -1.69 -3.13
CA THR A 28 7.51 -1.88 -4.06
C THR A 28 7.32 -1.18 -5.39
N ASP A 29 6.08 -0.85 -5.77
CA ASP A 29 5.79 -0.14 -7.00
C ASP A 29 4.46 0.61 -6.94
N MET A 30 4.23 1.49 -7.92
CA MET A 30 2.95 2.15 -8.14
C MET A 30 2.56 2.07 -9.61
N MET A 31 1.31 1.69 -9.87
CA MET A 31 0.73 1.65 -11.21
C MET A 31 -0.37 2.70 -11.35
N GLU A 32 -0.18 3.64 -12.27
CA GLU A 32 -1.23 4.57 -12.69
C GLU A 32 -2.15 3.87 -13.69
N THR A 33 -3.44 3.69 -13.36
CA THR A 33 -4.40 3.00 -14.25
C THR A 33 -5.26 3.95 -15.08
N GLY A 34 -4.86 5.22 -15.20
CA GLY A 34 -5.60 6.27 -15.92
C GLY A 34 -6.91 6.72 -15.26
N SER A 35 -7.39 6.01 -14.24
CA SER A 35 -8.53 6.40 -13.39
C SER A 35 -8.12 6.57 -11.93
N ASN A 36 -7.33 5.63 -11.38
CA ASN A 36 -6.76 5.73 -10.03
C ASN A 36 -5.37 5.10 -10.01
N ASP A 37 -4.57 5.51 -9.04
CA ASP A 37 -3.29 4.87 -8.76
C ASP A 37 -3.50 3.57 -7.99
N VAL A 38 -2.59 2.63 -8.19
CA VAL A 38 -2.59 1.32 -7.54
C VAL A 38 -1.23 1.11 -6.89
N LEU A 39 -1.22 0.93 -5.57
CA LEU A 39 -0.05 0.48 -4.83
C LEU A 39 0.23 -0.98 -5.12
N VAL A 40 1.45 -1.27 -5.53
CA VAL A 40 1.97 -2.62 -5.66
C VAL A 40 2.71 -2.95 -4.37
N VAL A 41 2.08 -3.80 -3.55
CA VAL A 41 2.61 -4.22 -2.26
C VAL A 41 3.16 -5.64 -2.39
N LYS A 42 4.46 -5.79 -2.16
CA LYS A 42 5.08 -7.10 -2.08
C LYS A 42 4.77 -7.73 -0.73
N ALA A 43 4.07 -8.85 -0.78
CA ALA A 43 3.71 -9.59 0.42
C ALA A 43 4.95 -10.24 1.06
N ASN A 44 4.86 -10.47 2.36
CA ASN A 44 5.93 -11.12 3.11
C ASN A 44 6.12 -12.59 2.69
N LEU A 45 7.34 -13.11 2.85
CA LEU A 45 7.68 -14.51 2.53
C LEU A 45 6.83 -15.53 3.30
N LYS A 46 6.24 -15.14 4.44
CA LYS A 46 5.38 -15.97 5.29
C LYS A 46 3.95 -15.40 5.34
N ASP A 47 3.49 -14.78 4.27
CA ASP A 47 2.11 -14.31 4.20
C ASP A 47 1.14 -15.47 4.43
N ALA A 48 0.18 -15.27 5.33
CA ALA A 48 -0.76 -16.32 5.75
C ALA A 48 -1.69 -16.76 4.62
N PHE A 49 -1.83 -15.95 3.56
CA PHE A 49 -2.71 -16.18 2.43
C PHE A 49 -1.94 -16.66 1.18
N GLY A 50 -0.61 -16.84 1.28
CA GLY A 50 0.23 -17.30 0.17
C GLY A 50 0.34 -16.29 -0.97
N GLN A 51 -0.01 -15.02 -0.73
CA GLN A 51 0.09 -13.95 -1.72
C GLN A 51 1.56 -13.59 -1.93
N LYS A 52 1.92 -13.28 -3.18
CA LYS A 52 3.26 -12.76 -3.52
C LYS A 52 3.27 -11.25 -3.65
N GLU A 53 2.17 -10.71 -4.15
CA GLU A 53 1.99 -9.32 -4.47
C GLU A 53 0.51 -8.99 -4.31
N ARG A 54 0.23 -7.74 -3.93
CA ARG A 54 -1.12 -7.21 -3.72
C ARG A 54 -1.24 -5.88 -4.45
N LEU A 55 -2.36 -5.72 -5.15
CA LEU A 55 -2.66 -4.51 -5.91
C LEU A 55 -3.74 -3.74 -5.14
N ILE A 56 -3.31 -2.73 -4.40
CA ILE A 56 -4.20 -1.97 -3.51
C ILE A 56 -4.47 -0.61 -4.16
N PRO A 57 -5.71 -0.30 -4.57
CA PRO A 57 -6.03 0.98 -5.16
C PRO A 57 -5.80 2.10 -4.14
N PHE A 58 -5.07 3.14 -4.54
CA PHE A 58 -4.73 4.30 -3.73
C PHE A 58 -5.93 5.26 -3.66
N LEU A 59 -6.99 4.83 -2.97
CA LEU A 59 -8.18 5.63 -2.74
C LEU A 59 -8.13 6.18 -1.32
N GLU A 60 -7.88 7.48 -1.19
CA GLU A 60 -7.94 8.18 0.10
C GLU A 60 -9.33 8.04 0.73
N GLU A 61 -9.39 7.92 2.06
CA GLU A 61 -10.58 7.74 2.90
C GLU A 61 -11.32 6.40 2.70
N GLN A 62 -11.34 5.83 1.50
CA GLN A 62 -11.95 4.53 1.22
C GLN A 62 -11.02 3.39 1.60
N VAL A 63 -9.84 3.33 0.97
CA VAL A 63 -8.87 2.24 1.14
C VAL A 63 -7.72 2.70 2.02
N ILE A 64 -7.14 3.87 1.74
CA ILE A 64 -6.05 4.43 2.54
C ILE A 64 -6.66 5.19 3.71
N LYS A 65 -6.42 4.71 4.95
CA LYS A 65 -6.95 5.32 6.17
C LYS A 65 -5.95 6.29 6.80
N VAL A 66 -4.69 5.88 6.89
CA VAL A 66 -3.63 6.69 7.53
C VAL A 66 -2.32 6.48 6.78
N VAL A 67 -1.57 7.57 6.56
CA VAL A 67 -0.20 7.53 6.05
C VAL A 67 0.73 8.13 7.11
N ASP A 68 1.39 7.27 7.88
CA ASP A 68 2.36 7.69 8.90
C ASP A 68 3.77 7.69 8.30
N ARG A 69 4.22 8.87 7.90
CA ARG A 69 5.55 9.07 7.32
C ARG A 69 6.67 8.92 8.34
N GLN A 70 6.41 9.14 9.64
CA GLN A 70 7.44 8.97 10.68
C GLN A 70 7.69 7.50 10.95
N ALA A 71 6.61 6.71 11.02
CA ALA A 71 6.68 5.27 11.20
C ALA A 71 6.94 4.50 9.89
N GLN A 72 6.98 5.19 8.75
CA GLN A 72 7.09 4.60 7.41
C GLN A 72 6.01 3.52 7.20
N ARG A 73 4.78 3.84 7.60
CA ARG A 73 3.64 2.91 7.60
C ARG A 73 2.39 3.51 6.95
N ILE A 74 1.69 2.69 6.19
CA ILE A 74 0.40 3.01 5.59
C ILE A 74 -0.64 2.06 6.18
N GLU A 75 -1.68 2.61 6.79
CA GLU A 75 -2.84 1.86 7.26
C GLU A 75 -3.91 1.86 6.18
N VAL A 76 -4.35 0.67 5.80
CA VAL A 76 -5.36 0.46 4.76
C VAL A 76 -6.52 -0.38 5.27
N ASP A 77 -7.70 -0.16 4.73
CA ASP A 77 -8.84 -1.04 4.90
C ASP A 77 -8.92 -1.98 3.69
N TRP A 78 -8.17 -3.07 3.76
CA TRP A 78 -8.05 -4.05 2.69
C TRP A 78 -8.09 -5.47 3.23
N ASP A 79 -8.68 -6.40 2.45
CA ASP A 79 -8.78 -7.79 2.84
C ASP A 79 -7.47 -8.55 2.52
N PRO A 80 -6.79 -9.15 3.53
CA PRO A 80 -5.58 -9.93 3.32
C PRO A 80 -5.73 -11.18 2.44
N ALA A 81 -6.94 -11.66 2.17
CA ALA A 81 -7.17 -12.81 1.30
C ALA A 81 -7.32 -12.43 -0.19
N PHE A 82 -7.42 -11.13 -0.50
CA PHE A 82 -7.61 -10.62 -1.86
C PHE A 82 -6.29 -10.50 -2.64
#